data_AF-A0A6I6C5K9-F1
#
_entry.id   AF-A0A6I6C5K9-F1
#
_cell.length_a   1.000
_cell.length_b   1.000
_cell.length_c   1.000
_cell.angle_alpha   90.00
_cell.angle_beta   90.00
_cell.angle_gamma   90.00
#
_symmetry.space_group_name_H-M   'P 1'
#
loop_
_entity.id
_entity.type
_entity.pdbx_description
1 polymer ?
#
loop_
_entity_poly.entity_id
_entity_poly.type
_entity_poly.pdbx_seq_one_letter_code
_entity_poly.pdbx_strand_id
1 'polypeptide(L)'
;MKKLLSLLGAMGLVATSGSVAVACNKGDKNTTTKDLSTIKGDDLKLTPETNTKEAAVTAAVAKIKAKLSVDVVLDTDFTVGEKDFTEATSKAAGSLKITAKSGSKVLTEGKTVTFSLAFKAEGTTKPVMALSDKDSKIKNNAVEIAMPQSGNGTIEVIITVTNPVAEKVVTVSVAEQSEDKLSAGEVSAVPDQSGQFKVTLTSKDKISEAVNVTFNYEGADAVVLAVTASERASQ
;
A
#
# COMPACT_ATOMS: atom_id res chain seq x y z
N MET A 1 18.19 26.40 29.93
CA MET A 1 17.11 27.20 29.30
C MET A 1 15.79 26.53 29.65
N LYS A 2 15.20 26.73 30.84
CA LYS A 2 14.29 27.82 31.23
C LYS A 2 13.23 28.19 30.16
N LYS A 3 11.99 27.77 30.47
CA LYS A 3 10.68 28.33 30.10
C LYS A 3 10.05 27.83 28.80
N LEU A 4 8.97 27.05 28.92
CA LEU A 4 7.65 27.46 28.44
C LEU A 4 6.56 26.62 29.12
N LEU A 5 5.99 27.23 30.14
CA LEU A 5 4.78 26.84 30.85
C LEU A 5 3.57 27.42 30.09
N SER A 6 2.41 26.82 30.32
CA SER A 6 1.06 27.33 30.06
C SER A 6 0.54 27.29 28.62
N LEU A 7 -0.25 26.25 28.33
CA LEU A 7 -1.53 26.43 27.65
C LEU A 7 -2.54 25.41 28.19
N LEU A 8 -2.89 25.57 29.46
CA LEU A 8 -4.01 24.87 30.08
C LEU A 8 -5.29 25.58 29.63
N GLY A 9 -5.81 25.18 28.46
CA GLY A 9 -7.08 25.64 27.94
C GLY A 9 -8.21 25.12 28.83
N ALA A 10 -8.78 26.00 29.65
CA ALA A 10 -10.03 25.79 30.34
C ALA A 10 -11.16 25.66 29.32
N MET A 11 -11.51 24.42 28.94
CA MET A 11 -12.79 24.15 28.30
C MET A 11 -13.84 24.05 29.40
N GLY A 12 -14.66 25.10 29.48
CA GLY A 12 -15.77 25.21 30.41
C GLY A 12 -16.74 24.05 30.25
N LEU A 13 -16.96 23.35 31.35
CA LEU A 13 -18.02 22.37 31.50
C LEU A 13 -19.35 23.14 31.61
N VAL A 14 -20.10 23.25 30.51
CA VAL A 14 -21.49 23.71 30.57
C VAL A 14 -22.37 22.51 30.91
N ALA A 15 -22.66 22.35 32.19
CA ALA A 15 -23.66 21.41 32.69
C ALA A 15 -25.05 22.07 32.57
N THR A 16 -25.65 22.02 31.38
CA THR A 16 -27.11 22.22 31.26
C THR A 16 -27.80 20.93 31.64
N SER A 17 -28.18 20.81 32.92
CA SER A 17 -29.14 19.82 33.41
C SER A 17 -30.56 20.17 32.95
N GLY A 18 -30.79 20.02 31.65
CA GLY A 18 -32.15 19.94 31.12
C GLY A 18 -32.71 18.56 31.49
N SER A 19 -33.63 18.52 32.45
CA SER A 19 -34.45 17.35 32.72
C SER A 19 -35.35 17.07 31.51
N VAL A 20 -34.81 16.38 30.51
CA VAL A 20 -35.65 15.74 29.50
C VAL A 20 -36.35 14.58 30.21
N ALA A 21 -37.63 14.78 30.50
CA ALA A 21 -38.54 13.68 30.72
C ALA A 21 -38.52 12.83 29.45
N VAL A 22 -37.73 11.76 29.47
CA VAL A 22 -37.80 10.70 28.47
C VAL A 22 -39.12 10.00 28.73
N ALA A 23 -40.16 10.46 28.05
CA ALA A 23 -41.35 9.66 27.87
C ALA A 23 -40.88 8.37 27.19
N CYS A 24 -40.80 7.29 27.97
CA CYS A 24 -40.73 5.94 27.46
C CYS A 24 -42.02 5.72 26.67
N ASN A 25 -42.04 6.17 25.41
CA ASN A 25 -42.97 5.65 24.45
C ASN A 25 -42.50 4.23 24.18
N LYS A 26 -42.96 3.33 25.06
CA LYS A 26 -42.97 1.88 24.91
C LYS A 26 -43.99 1.55 23.81
N GLY A 27 -43.90 2.24 22.68
CA GLY A 27 -44.38 1.72 21.44
C GLY A 27 -43.42 0.58 21.14
N ASP A 28 -43.96 -0.62 21.04
CA ASP A 28 -43.34 -1.72 20.33
C ASP A 28 -42.86 -1.19 18.98
N LYS A 29 -41.64 -0.64 18.92
CA LYS A 29 -40.87 -0.60 17.69
C LYS A 29 -40.64 -2.07 17.43
N ASN A 30 -41.59 -2.67 16.74
CA ASN A 30 -41.45 -3.93 16.07
C ASN A 30 -40.22 -3.76 15.20
N THR A 31 -39.04 -4.06 15.76
CA THR A 31 -37.75 -3.98 15.08
C THR A 31 -37.81 -5.09 14.07
N THR A 32 -38.36 -4.75 12.91
CA THR A 32 -38.54 -5.69 11.81
C THR A 32 -37.15 -6.10 11.36
N THR A 33 -36.75 -7.29 11.78
CA THR A 33 -35.52 -7.92 11.35
C THR A 33 -35.54 -8.02 9.83
N LYS A 34 -34.38 -7.81 9.20
CA LYS A 34 -34.24 -7.83 7.75
C LYS A 34 -33.87 -9.23 7.29
N ASP A 35 -34.58 -9.72 6.28
CA ASP A 35 -34.33 -11.03 5.70
C ASP A 35 -33.28 -10.91 4.57
N LEU A 36 -32.13 -11.56 4.75
CA LEU A 36 -31.03 -11.59 3.78
C LEU A 36 -31.45 -12.14 2.40
N SER A 37 -32.45 -13.02 2.35
CA SER A 37 -32.94 -13.62 1.10
C SER A 37 -33.68 -12.63 0.18
N THR A 38 -33.90 -11.41 0.65
CA THR A 38 -34.46 -10.30 -0.16
C THR A 38 -33.43 -9.67 -1.08
N ILE A 39 -32.13 -9.87 -0.85
CA ILE A 39 -31.05 -9.45 -1.75
C ILE A 39 -31.02 -10.40 -2.95
N LYS A 40 -31.19 -9.87 -4.16
CA LYS A 40 -31.36 -10.66 -5.40
C LYS A 40 -30.71 -9.99 -6.61
N GLY A 41 -30.56 -10.74 -7.70
CA GLY A 41 -30.10 -10.22 -8.99
C GLY A 41 -28.71 -9.62 -8.91
N ASP A 42 -28.53 -8.42 -9.46
CA ASP A 42 -27.23 -7.73 -9.49
C ASP A 42 -26.70 -7.36 -8.09
N ASP A 43 -27.56 -7.34 -7.08
CA ASP A 43 -27.14 -7.08 -5.70
C ASP A 43 -26.36 -8.24 -5.09
N LEU A 44 -26.41 -9.42 -5.72
CA LEU A 44 -25.60 -10.57 -5.34
C LEU A 44 -24.17 -10.49 -5.89
N LYS A 45 -23.84 -9.51 -6.74
CA LYS A 45 -22.49 -9.34 -7.28
C LYS A 45 -21.67 -8.42 -6.38
N LEU A 46 -20.50 -8.91 -5.95
CA LEU A 46 -19.52 -8.15 -5.19
C LEU A 46 -18.23 -7.99 -6.00
N THR A 47 -17.59 -6.84 -5.81
CA THR A 47 -16.26 -6.51 -6.33
C THR A 47 -15.36 -6.14 -5.15
N PRO A 48 -14.85 -7.13 -4.40
CA PRO A 48 -13.93 -6.88 -3.28
C PRO A 48 -12.64 -6.18 -3.73
N GLU A 49 -11.95 -5.51 -2.80
CA GLU A 49 -10.67 -4.84 -3.10
C GLU A 49 -9.52 -5.81 -3.38
N THR A 50 -9.54 -6.98 -2.72
CA THR A 50 -8.62 -8.11 -2.95
C THR A 50 -9.41 -9.41 -2.98
N ASN A 51 -8.84 -10.50 -3.48
CA ASN A 51 -9.56 -11.79 -3.56
C ASN A 51 -9.64 -12.54 -2.21
N THR A 52 -9.37 -11.88 -1.09
CA THR A 52 -9.35 -12.47 0.26
C THR A 52 -10.75 -12.56 0.89
N LYS A 53 -10.90 -13.46 1.88
CA LYS A 53 -12.15 -13.60 2.66
C LYS A 53 -12.53 -12.31 3.38
N GLU A 54 -11.56 -11.61 3.96
CA GLU A 54 -11.78 -10.37 4.70
C GLU A 54 -12.33 -9.26 3.78
N ALA A 55 -11.71 -9.04 2.62
CA ALA A 55 -12.19 -8.07 1.64
C ALA A 55 -13.59 -8.42 1.13
N ALA A 56 -13.88 -9.71 0.91
CA ALA A 56 -15.20 -10.17 0.50
C ALA A 56 -16.27 -9.90 1.58
N VAL A 57 -15.97 -10.14 2.85
CA VAL A 57 -16.88 -9.84 3.98
C VAL A 57 -17.14 -8.35 4.08
N THR A 58 -16.11 -7.50 3.99
CA THR A 58 -16.26 -6.04 4.00
C THR A 58 -17.18 -5.56 2.87
N ALA A 59 -16.99 -6.08 1.65
CA ALA A 59 -17.85 -5.75 0.51
C ALA A 59 -19.31 -6.22 0.73
N ALA A 60 -19.51 -7.39 1.33
CA ALA A 60 -20.83 -7.92 1.64
C ALA A 60 -21.55 -7.08 2.72
N VAL A 61 -20.85 -6.66 3.78
CA VAL A 61 -21.39 -5.77 4.81
C VAL A 61 -21.85 -4.44 4.19
N ALA A 62 -21.02 -3.83 3.34
CA ALA A 62 -21.39 -2.61 2.63
C ALA A 62 -22.63 -2.81 1.74
N LYS A 63 -22.72 -3.96 1.05
CA LYS A 63 -23.88 -4.29 0.22
C LYS A 63 -25.14 -4.51 1.05
N ILE A 64 -25.06 -5.23 2.16
CA ILE A 64 -26.16 -5.47 3.10
C ILE A 64 -26.66 -4.14 3.66
N LYS A 65 -25.75 -3.26 4.10
CA LYS A 65 -26.09 -1.91 4.57
C LYS A 65 -26.82 -1.10 3.52
N ALA A 66 -26.30 -1.06 2.29
CA ALA A 66 -26.91 -0.32 1.20
C ALA A 66 -28.31 -0.84 0.83
N LYS A 67 -28.53 -2.16 0.91
CA LYS A 67 -29.79 -2.78 0.47
C LYS A 67 -30.86 -2.88 1.54
N LEU A 68 -30.45 -3.18 2.77
CA LEU A 68 -31.37 -3.43 3.88
C LEU A 68 -31.43 -2.25 4.87
N SER A 69 -30.58 -1.23 4.69
CA SER A 69 -30.47 -0.06 5.56
C SER A 69 -30.22 -0.43 7.02
N VAL A 70 -29.40 -1.46 7.25
CA VAL A 70 -28.98 -1.93 8.58
C VAL A 70 -27.47 -2.12 8.62
N ASP A 71 -26.86 -1.75 9.74
CA ASP A 71 -25.48 -2.08 10.04
C ASP A 71 -25.41 -3.50 10.61
N VAL A 72 -24.52 -4.32 10.06
CA VAL A 72 -24.36 -5.73 10.46
C VAL A 72 -22.90 -6.00 10.81
N VAL A 73 -22.66 -6.81 11.82
CA VAL A 73 -21.31 -7.15 12.31
C VAL A 73 -21.08 -8.65 12.25
N LEU A 74 -19.92 -9.06 11.72
CA LEU A 74 -19.50 -10.47 11.70
C LEU A 74 -19.45 -11.03 13.13
N ASP A 75 -19.87 -12.28 13.28
CA ASP A 75 -19.99 -13.03 14.54
C ASP A 75 -20.99 -12.45 15.56
N THR A 76 -21.61 -11.31 15.29
CA THR A 76 -22.72 -10.75 16.07
C THR A 76 -24.05 -10.97 15.36
N ASP A 77 -24.17 -10.52 14.11
CA ASP A 77 -25.40 -10.58 13.34
C ASP A 77 -25.42 -11.71 12.32
N PHE A 78 -24.24 -12.13 11.86
CA PHE A 78 -24.10 -13.18 10.87
C PHE A 78 -22.79 -13.94 11.04
N THR A 79 -22.68 -15.10 10.40
CA THR A 79 -21.47 -15.92 10.36
C THR A 79 -21.13 -16.31 8.93
N VAL A 80 -19.85 -16.67 8.72
CA VAL A 80 -19.32 -17.23 7.46
C VAL A 80 -18.52 -18.47 7.80
N GLY A 81 -19.07 -19.65 7.50
CA GLY A 81 -18.39 -20.92 7.72
C GLY A 81 -17.12 -21.07 6.87
N GLU A 82 -16.32 -22.08 7.18
CA GLU A 82 -15.07 -22.37 6.44
C GLU A 82 -15.32 -22.70 4.97
N LYS A 83 -16.43 -23.40 4.68
CA LYS A 83 -16.84 -23.81 3.31
C LYS A 83 -17.71 -22.77 2.61
N ASP A 84 -18.07 -21.70 3.31
CA ASP A 84 -18.96 -20.65 2.78
C ASP A 84 -18.19 -19.59 2.00
N PHE A 85 -16.88 -19.75 1.82
CA PHE A 85 -16.04 -18.86 1.01
C PHE A 85 -15.28 -19.67 -0.05
N THR A 86 -15.30 -19.16 -1.28
CA THR A 86 -14.47 -19.63 -2.37
C THR A 86 -13.84 -18.41 -3.02
N GLU A 87 -12.52 -18.37 -3.06
CA GLU A 87 -11.77 -17.29 -3.68
C GLU A 87 -12.08 -17.17 -5.17
N ALA A 88 -12.15 -15.94 -5.67
CA ALA A 88 -12.28 -15.68 -7.09
C ALA A 88 -10.92 -15.82 -7.78
N THR A 89 -10.91 -16.37 -8.99
CA THR A 89 -9.70 -16.53 -9.80
C THR A 89 -9.90 -15.94 -11.18
N SER A 90 -8.82 -15.73 -11.94
CA SER A 90 -8.90 -15.25 -13.32
C SER A 90 -9.74 -16.14 -14.25
N LYS A 91 -10.02 -17.38 -13.84
CA LYS A 91 -10.78 -18.37 -14.63
C LYS A 91 -12.19 -18.60 -14.11
N ALA A 92 -12.49 -18.25 -12.86
CA ALA A 92 -13.75 -18.58 -12.22
C ALA A 92 -14.14 -17.53 -11.16
N ALA A 93 -15.43 -17.18 -11.14
CA ALA A 93 -15.97 -16.34 -10.08
C ALA A 93 -15.89 -17.05 -8.72
N GLY A 94 -15.62 -16.26 -7.68
CA GLY A 94 -15.66 -16.75 -6.30
C GLY A 94 -17.08 -16.73 -5.73
N SER A 95 -17.22 -17.19 -4.49
CA SER A 95 -18.48 -17.12 -3.77
C SER A 95 -18.27 -16.78 -2.29
N LEU A 96 -19.26 -16.09 -1.72
CA LEU A 96 -19.34 -15.83 -0.28
C LEU A 96 -20.78 -16.04 0.18
N LYS A 97 -21.00 -17.06 1.00
CA LYS A 97 -22.28 -17.30 1.67
C LYS A 97 -22.23 -16.75 3.09
N ILE A 98 -23.29 -16.02 3.45
CA ILE A 98 -23.48 -15.44 4.78
C ILE A 98 -24.76 -16.03 5.37
N THR A 99 -24.71 -16.38 6.65
CA THR A 99 -25.85 -16.90 7.41
C THR A 99 -26.15 -15.98 8.59
N ALA A 100 -27.38 -15.48 8.70
CA ALA A 100 -27.83 -14.68 9.84
C ALA A 100 -27.77 -15.53 11.12
N LYS A 101 -27.11 -14.98 12.15
CA LYS A 101 -26.86 -15.66 13.43
C LYS A 101 -28.10 -15.61 14.32
N SER A 102 -28.28 -16.65 15.13
CA SER A 102 -29.27 -16.65 16.21
C SER A 102 -29.04 -15.49 17.17
N GLY A 103 -30.12 -14.80 17.55
CA GLY A 103 -30.07 -13.64 18.44
C GLY A 103 -29.64 -12.32 17.78
N SER A 104 -29.46 -12.25 16.45
CA SER A 104 -29.28 -10.96 15.78
C SER A 104 -30.50 -10.08 16.03
N LYS A 105 -30.26 -8.80 16.35
CA LYS A 105 -31.33 -7.81 16.55
C LYS A 105 -31.81 -7.19 15.23
N VAL A 106 -31.05 -7.38 14.16
CA VAL A 106 -31.25 -6.67 12.88
C VAL A 106 -31.49 -7.61 11.71
N LEU A 107 -31.05 -8.88 11.77
CA LEU A 107 -31.26 -9.89 10.74
C LEU A 107 -32.21 -10.99 11.20
N THR A 108 -33.00 -11.51 10.27
CA THR A 108 -33.88 -12.66 10.53
C THR A 108 -33.03 -13.93 10.63
N GLU A 109 -33.08 -14.58 11.79
CA GLU A 109 -32.28 -15.77 12.11
C GLU A 109 -32.34 -16.87 11.03
N GLY A 110 -31.19 -17.48 10.74
CA GLY A 110 -31.07 -18.64 9.85
C GLY A 110 -31.22 -18.31 8.36
N LYS A 111 -31.59 -17.07 8.00
CA LYS A 111 -31.64 -16.64 6.61
C LYS A 111 -30.24 -16.53 6.03
N THR A 112 -30.13 -16.88 4.76
CA THR A 112 -28.84 -16.93 4.06
C THR A 112 -28.89 -16.13 2.77
N VAL A 113 -27.72 -15.66 2.34
CA VAL A 113 -27.49 -15.06 1.04
C VAL A 113 -26.13 -15.52 0.53
N THR A 114 -26.04 -15.81 -0.77
CA THR A 114 -24.78 -16.17 -1.42
C THR A 114 -24.44 -15.12 -2.47
N PHE A 115 -23.33 -14.44 -2.27
CA PHE A 115 -22.76 -13.48 -3.20
C PHE A 115 -21.82 -14.17 -4.19
N SER A 116 -21.82 -13.68 -5.43
CA SER A 116 -20.79 -13.99 -6.43
C SER A 116 -19.70 -12.94 -6.37
N LEU A 117 -18.44 -13.38 -6.34
CA LEU A 117 -17.27 -12.52 -6.26
C LEU A 117 -16.64 -12.40 -7.65
N ALA A 118 -16.56 -11.18 -8.16
CA ALA A 118 -15.77 -10.91 -9.35
C ALA A 118 -14.29 -11.01 -9.01
N PHE A 119 -13.50 -11.67 -9.87
CA PHE A 119 -12.06 -11.69 -9.73
C PHE A 119 -11.53 -10.26 -9.85
N LYS A 120 -10.89 -9.81 -8.78
CA LYS A 120 -10.09 -8.61 -8.83
C LYS A 120 -8.69 -9.07 -9.19
N ALA A 121 -8.27 -8.83 -10.44
CA ALA A 121 -6.86 -8.92 -10.75
C ALA A 121 -6.13 -8.08 -9.71
N GLU A 122 -5.18 -8.70 -8.98
CA GLU A 122 -4.19 -7.97 -8.20
C GLU A 122 -3.78 -6.79 -9.07
N GLY A 123 -4.09 -5.56 -8.64
CA GLY A 123 -3.64 -4.41 -9.38
C GLY A 123 -2.14 -4.58 -9.44
N THR A 124 -1.57 -4.81 -10.62
CA THR A 124 -0.12 -4.83 -10.78
C THR A 124 0.29 -3.39 -10.54
N THR A 125 0.42 -3.03 -9.27
CA THR A 125 0.95 -1.76 -8.83
C THR A 125 2.27 -1.65 -9.56
N LYS A 126 2.33 -0.67 -10.46
CA LYS A 126 3.48 -0.45 -11.31
C LYS A 126 4.73 -0.47 -10.43
N PRO A 127 5.79 -1.23 -10.79
CA PRO A 127 7.03 -1.18 -10.05
C PRO A 127 7.52 0.27 -9.96
N VAL A 128 7.98 0.68 -8.79
CA VAL A 128 8.54 2.03 -8.57
C VAL A 128 9.97 1.88 -8.07
N MET A 129 10.87 2.62 -8.70
CA MET A 129 12.28 2.66 -8.33
C MET A 129 12.61 3.88 -7.47
N ALA A 130 13.45 3.68 -6.47
CA ALA A 130 14.09 4.73 -5.70
C ALA A 130 15.59 4.45 -5.58
N LEU A 131 16.39 5.51 -5.56
CA LEU A 131 17.84 5.43 -5.39
C LEU A 131 18.23 5.96 -4.02
N SER A 132 19.17 5.28 -3.37
CA SER A 132 19.78 5.71 -2.12
C SER A 132 21.25 5.29 -2.06
N ASP A 133 21.95 5.77 -1.05
CA ASP A 133 23.30 5.35 -0.70
C ASP A 133 23.42 5.26 0.81
N LYS A 134 24.44 4.55 1.29
CA LYS A 134 24.67 4.34 2.72
C LYS A 134 24.86 5.63 3.51
N ASP A 135 25.40 6.67 2.89
CA ASP A 135 25.77 7.92 3.54
C ASP A 135 24.76 9.06 3.27
N SER A 136 23.63 8.78 2.61
CA SER A 136 22.61 9.78 2.22
C SER A 136 23.17 10.96 1.42
N LYS A 137 24.17 10.70 0.58
CA LYS A 137 24.77 11.64 -0.38
C LYS A 137 23.87 11.88 -1.60
N ILE A 138 23.07 10.88 -1.99
CA ILE A 138 22.11 11.02 -3.09
C ILE A 138 20.95 11.91 -2.63
N LYS A 139 20.78 13.05 -3.30
CA LYS A 139 19.69 14.00 -3.04
C LYS A 139 19.11 14.49 -4.35
N ASN A 140 17.78 14.50 -4.47
CA ASN A 140 17.08 14.94 -5.67
C ASN A 140 17.61 14.27 -6.96
N ASN A 141 17.91 12.97 -6.88
CA ASN A 141 18.53 12.21 -7.96
C ASN A 141 19.84 12.84 -8.51
N ALA A 142 20.64 13.44 -7.63
CA ALA A 142 21.98 13.88 -7.93
C ALA A 142 22.96 13.41 -6.87
N VAL A 143 24.22 13.19 -7.27
CA VAL A 143 25.30 12.83 -6.36
C VAL A 143 26.65 13.31 -6.86
N GLU A 144 27.50 13.70 -5.92
CA GLU A 144 28.90 14.03 -6.17
C GLU A 144 29.80 12.91 -5.63
N ILE A 145 30.63 12.35 -6.51
CA ILE A 145 31.64 11.38 -6.15
C ILE A 145 32.91 12.12 -5.71
N ALA A 146 33.28 11.97 -4.44
CA ALA A 146 34.54 12.50 -3.95
C ALA A 146 35.71 11.67 -4.49
N MET A 147 36.61 12.31 -5.22
CA MET A 147 37.83 11.69 -5.72
C MET A 147 38.97 11.82 -4.71
N PRO A 148 39.76 10.74 -4.51
CA PRO A 148 41.02 10.83 -3.76
C PRO A 148 42.07 11.63 -4.55
N GLN A 149 43.14 12.06 -3.88
CA GLN A 149 44.28 12.75 -4.52
C GLN A 149 44.99 11.87 -5.57
N SER A 150 44.87 10.54 -5.45
CA SER A 150 45.35 9.58 -6.43
C SER A 150 44.37 8.41 -6.52
N GLY A 151 43.95 8.07 -7.74
CA GLY A 151 43.06 6.94 -8.02
C GLY A 151 41.61 7.36 -8.26
N ASN A 152 40.73 6.35 -8.30
CA ASN A 152 39.33 6.53 -8.68
C ASN A 152 38.46 6.85 -7.46
N GLY A 153 37.45 7.68 -7.65
CA GLY A 153 36.36 7.86 -6.68
C GLY A 153 35.27 6.81 -6.91
N THR A 154 34.68 6.29 -5.83
CA THR A 154 33.59 5.31 -5.94
C THR A 154 32.41 5.66 -5.03
N ILE A 155 31.22 5.24 -5.44
CA ILE A 155 30.02 5.26 -4.62
C ILE A 155 29.17 4.01 -4.89
N GLU A 156 28.62 3.42 -3.84
CA GLU A 156 27.63 2.34 -3.95
C GLU A 156 26.23 2.96 -3.99
N VAL A 157 25.50 2.69 -5.07
CA VAL A 157 24.09 3.09 -5.23
C VAL A 157 23.22 1.89 -4.94
N ILE A 158 22.30 2.05 -3.99
CA ILE A 158 21.27 1.10 -3.63
C ILE A 158 20.01 1.47 -4.42
N ILE A 159 19.48 0.52 -5.19
CA ILE A 159 18.23 0.64 -5.92
C ILE A 159 17.16 -0.15 -5.19
N THR A 160 16.10 0.52 -4.75
CA THR A 160 14.92 -0.13 -4.17
C THR A 160 13.79 -0.15 -5.19
N VAL A 161 13.26 -1.34 -5.47
CA VAL A 161 12.10 -1.55 -6.33
C VAL A 161 10.92 -1.97 -5.47
N THR A 162 9.93 -1.10 -5.32
CA THR A 162 8.66 -1.48 -4.69
C THR A 162 7.76 -2.15 -5.71
N ASN A 163 7.05 -3.20 -5.29
CA ASN A 163 6.23 -4.06 -6.17
C ASN A 163 7.05 -4.73 -7.29
N PRO A 164 8.16 -5.41 -6.97
CA PRO A 164 9.02 -6.01 -7.98
C PRO A 164 8.27 -7.11 -8.75
N VAL A 165 8.60 -7.23 -10.04
CA VAL A 165 8.17 -8.35 -10.89
C VAL A 165 9.18 -9.48 -10.72
N ALA A 166 8.69 -10.70 -10.51
CA ALA A 166 9.53 -11.88 -10.36
C ALA A 166 10.49 -12.03 -11.55
N GLU A 167 11.73 -12.46 -11.27
CA GLU A 167 12.78 -12.74 -12.26
C GLU A 167 13.29 -11.53 -13.07
N LYS A 168 12.85 -10.31 -12.75
CA LYS A 168 13.35 -9.08 -13.38
C LYS A 168 14.47 -8.45 -12.55
N VAL A 169 15.48 -7.91 -13.24
CA VAL A 169 16.65 -7.27 -12.66
C VAL A 169 16.78 -5.83 -13.15
N VAL A 170 17.43 -4.98 -12.37
CA VAL A 170 17.76 -3.61 -12.77
C VAL A 170 18.87 -3.64 -13.81
N THR A 171 18.77 -2.80 -14.84
CA THR A 171 19.88 -2.51 -15.76
C THR A 171 20.33 -1.06 -15.60
N VAL A 172 21.62 -0.83 -15.79
CA VAL A 172 22.25 0.49 -15.60
C VAL A 172 23.01 0.86 -16.87
N SER A 173 22.81 2.07 -17.36
CA SER A 173 23.57 2.62 -18.47
C SER A 173 24.15 3.99 -18.12
N VAL A 174 25.40 4.21 -18.52
CA VAL A 174 26.08 5.51 -18.48
C VAL A 174 25.97 6.12 -19.87
N ALA A 175 25.85 7.44 -19.98
CA ALA A 175 25.85 8.10 -21.29
C ALA A 175 27.14 7.77 -22.07
N GLU A 176 27.01 7.37 -23.34
CA GLU A 176 28.11 6.88 -24.18
C GLU A 176 29.33 7.83 -24.22
N GLN A 177 29.08 9.13 -24.23
CA GLN A 177 30.11 10.18 -24.28
C GLN A 177 30.87 10.36 -22.96
N SER A 178 30.65 9.50 -21.96
CA SER A 178 31.20 9.64 -20.61
C SER A 178 31.77 8.35 -20.02
N GLU A 179 31.85 7.27 -20.79
CA GLU A 179 32.36 5.97 -20.33
C GLU A 179 33.87 5.98 -19.99
N ASP A 180 34.60 6.94 -20.56
CA ASP A 180 36.00 7.24 -20.26
C ASP A 180 36.17 7.84 -18.86
N LYS A 181 35.17 8.60 -18.38
CA LYS A 181 35.21 9.30 -17.09
C LYS A 181 34.43 8.61 -15.98
N LEU A 182 33.35 7.92 -16.32
CA LEU A 182 32.45 7.27 -15.37
C LEU A 182 32.09 5.87 -15.87
N SER A 183 32.13 4.88 -14.98
CA SER A 183 31.68 3.52 -15.28
C SER A 183 30.77 2.98 -14.19
N ALA A 184 29.76 2.21 -14.59
CA ALA A 184 28.92 1.43 -13.67
C ALA A 184 29.43 -0.01 -13.61
N GLY A 185 29.54 -0.57 -12.41
CA GLY A 185 29.84 -1.98 -12.20
C GLY A 185 28.64 -2.89 -12.50
N GLU A 186 28.80 -4.18 -12.22
CA GLU A 186 27.69 -5.13 -12.31
C GLU A 186 26.61 -4.84 -11.27
N VAL A 187 25.36 -5.00 -11.67
CA VAL A 187 24.22 -4.96 -10.75
C VAL A 187 24.14 -6.29 -10.00
N SER A 188 24.08 -6.23 -8.68
CA SER A 188 23.91 -7.42 -7.83
C SER A 188 22.74 -7.25 -6.87
N ALA A 189 22.06 -8.34 -6.55
CA ALA A 189 21.01 -8.33 -5.53
C ALA A 189 21.61 -8.09 -4.14
N VAL A 190 20.89 -7.39 -3.28
CA VAL A 190 21.24 -7.27 -1.86
C VAL A 190 20.71 -8.52 -1.15
N PRO A 191 21.56 -9.32 -0.47
CA PRO A 191 21.12 -10.51 0.25
C PRO A 191 20.03 -10.17 1.27
N ASP A 192 19.05 -11.05 1.41
CA ASP A 192 17.94 -10.96 2.37
C ASP A 192 17.01 -9.74 2.23
N GLN A 193 17.11 -9.00 1.11
CA GLN A 193 16.31 -7.79 0.85
C GLN A 193 15.66 -7.87 -0.53
N SER A 194 14.48 -8.49 -0.59
CA SER A 194 13.69 -8.60 -1.83
C SER A 194 13.46 -7.21 -2.44
N GLY A 195 13.67 -7.10 -3.76
CA GLY A 195 13.51 -5.85 -4.50
C GLY A 195 14.65 -4.84 -4.33
N GLN A 196 15.75 -5.20 -3.65
CA GLN A 196 16.92 -4.33 -3.55
C GLN A 196 18.11 -4.82 -4.38
N PHE A 197 18.73 -3.88 -5.06
CA PHE A 197 19.90 -4.10 -5.91
C PHE A 197 20.98 -3.09 -5.53
N LYS A 198 22.23 -3.42 -5.83
CA LYS A 198 23.38 -2.53 -5.66
C LYS A 198 24.20 -2.46 -6.94
N VAL A 199 24.75 -1.28 -7.20
CA VAL A 199 25.73 -1.05 -8.25
C VAL A 199 26.79 -0.07 -7.75
N THR A 200 28.05 -0.29 -8.10
CA THR A 200 29.14 0.64 -7.81
C THR A 200 29.36 1.54 -9.00
N LEU A 201 29.26 2.85 -8.81
CA LEU A 201 29.69 3.84 -9.79
C LEU A 201 31.13 4.24 -9.49
N THR A 202 31.98 4.27 -10.52
CA THR A 202 33.41 4.59 -10.42
C THR A 202 33.74 5.77 -11.32
N SER A 203 34.15 6.89 -10.72
CA SER A 203 34.69 8.05 -11.44
C SER A 203 36.20 7.90 -11.59
N LYS A 204 36.68 7.97 -12.83
CA LYS A 204 38.09 7.87 -13.23
C LYS A 204 38.76 9.23 -13.38
N ASP A 205 37.96 10.28 -13.58
CA ASP A 205 38.41 11.66 -13.75
C ASP A 205 37.39 12.64 -13.12
N LYS A 206 37.74 13.92 -13.05
CA LYS A 206 36.88 15.02 -12.62
C LYS A 206 35.73 15.20 -13.61
N ILE A 207 34.52 15.38 -13.06
CA ILE A 207 33.28 15.55 -13.83
C ILE A 207 32.62 16.85 -13.37
N SER A 208 32.87 17.94 -14.09
CA SER A 208 32.32 19.28 -13.79
C SER A 208 30.89 19.47 -14.31
N GLU A 209 30.56 18.81 -15.42
CA GLU A 209 29.21 18.77 -15.98
C GLU A 209 28.58 17.44 -15.64
N ALA A 210 27.34 17.44 -15.14
CA ALA A 210 26.71 16.22 -14.66
C ALA A 210 26.55 15.17 -15.78
N VAL A 211 27.01 13.96 -15.50
CA VAL A 211 26.79 12.78 -16.34
C VAL A 211 25.53 12.06 -15.86
N ASN A 212 24.61 11.79 -16.79
CA ASN A 212 23.39 11.06 -16.47
C ASN A 212 23.64 9.55 -16.48
N VAL A 213 23.30 8.90 -15.37
CA VAL A 213 23.26 7.43 -15.25
C VAL A 213 21.81 7.01 -15.18
N THR A 214 21.37 6.17 -16.13
CA THR A 214 19.98 5.72 -16.23
C THR A 214 19.83 4.32 -15.64
N PHE A 215 18.88 4.17 -14.72
CA PHE A 215 18.48 2.91 -14.10
C PHE A 215 17.14 2.50 -14.70
N ASN A 216 17.07 1.29 -15.23
CA ASN A 216 15.87 0.73 -15.85
C ASN A 216 15.41 -0.52 -15.11
N TYR A 217 14.09 -0.70 -15.03
CA TYR A 217 13.46 -1.90 -14.51
C TYR A 217 12.15 -2.13 -15.28
N GLU A 218 11.89 -3.37 -15.70
CA GLU A 218 10.73 -3.68 -16.54
C GLU A 218 9.42 -3.34 -15.82
N GLY A 219 8.58 -2.52 -16.47
CA GLY A 219 7.33 -2.04 -15.91
C GLY A 219 7.46 -0.80 -15.02
N ALA A 220 8.66 -0.37 -14.63
CA ALA A 220 8.88 0.88 -13.91
C ALA A 220 9.16 2.07 -14.86
N ASP A 221 8.99 3.29 -14.37
CA ASP A 221 9.62 4.45 -15.03
C ASP A 221 11.13 4.43 -14.76
N ALA A 222 11.92 4.76 -15.79
CA ALA A 222 13.37 4.89 -15.63
C ALA A 222 13.71 6.01 -14.64
N VAL A 223 14.74 5.78 -13.83
CA VAL A 223 15.27 6.81 -12.91
C VAL A 223 16.63 7.25 -13.43
N VAL A 224 16.84 8.56 -13.52
CA VAL A 224 18.11 9.14 -13.97
C VAL A 224 18.80 9.79 -12.77
N LEU A 225 20.05 9.41 -12.53
CA LEU A 225 20.93 10.00 -11.52
C LEU A 225 21.93 10.93 -12.20
N ALA A 226 21.96 12.20 -11.82
CA ALA A 226 22.96 13.15 -12.25
C ALA A 226 24.23 12.99 -11.39
N VAL A 227 25.36 12.63 -12.01
CA VAL A 227 26.63 12.34 -11.32
C VAL A 227 27.66 13.39 -11.66
N THR A 228 28.25 14.02 -10.63
CA THR A 228 29.46 14.84 -10.74
C THR A 228 30.59 14.21 -9.95
N ALA A 229 31.82 14.69 -10.16
CA ALA A 229 32.98 14.22 -9.41
C ALA A 229 33.99 15.34 -9.21
N SER A 230 34.49 15.45 -7.97
CA SER A 230 35.43 16.49 -7.55
C SER A 230 36.56 15.90 -6.72
N GLU A 231 37.78 16.41 -6.91
CA GLU A 231 38.89 16.14 -6.00
C GLU A 231 38.59 16.66 -4.59
N ARG A 232 38.92 15.86 -3.56
CA ARG A 232 38.88 16.37 -2.19
C ARG A 232 39.82 17.55 -2.04
N ALA A 233 39.31 18.65 -1.50
CA ALA A 233 40.16 19.74 -1.03
C ALA A 233 41.18 19.20 -0.02
N SER A 234 42.47 19.42 -0.29
CA SER A 234 43.55 19.12 0.65
C SER A 234 43.28 19.87 1.96
N GLN A 235 42.95 19.14 3.02
CA GLN A 235 42.89 19.69 4.39
C GLN A 235 44.29 19.72 4.99
#